data_AF-A0A8H8MJT0-F1
#
_entry.id   AF-A0A8H8MJT0-F1
#
_cell.length_a   1.000
_cell.length_b   1.000
_cell.length_c   1.000
_cell.angle_alpha   90.00
_cell.angle_beta   90.00
_cell.angle_gamma   90.00
#
_symmetry.space_group_name_H-M   'P 1'
#
loop_
_entity.id
_entity.type
_entity.pdbx_description
1 polymer ?
#
loop_
_entity_poly.entity_id
_entity_poly.type
_entity_poly.pdbx_seq_one_letter_code
_entity_poly.pdbx_strand_id
1 'polypeptide(L)'
;MSRNGSHITAVVLNYARLENVKTIVAHLCSERLRDTICCVIVWNNNVNRPISGQDFESDLPEGMLKVFNVPENSYFQARFLACMEAPTEWCLVQDDDCLVSAEAIRALWLYSRLKQPDNQHPIHLLPPHEHLSTTLRTRSTDRYTASFAWLGHGTLLRRTHARSFINLLRILSENKDDVMKMADNFFSILLNRRAETWVDPGMHFEAGQDKAFTVGDEGEERNWYYIPRNIWSAIPLNDSELITRAPVLAPGCVGVWSTNIQLLPPGTLEAGSAGRDLRSVDQLRRAAMADVDFERYIKNNLACIGDGLGSTAFRSPRGCEEGQWLQFDFIQDQIISSVALEWSVEAGFVSELRQISYEVLVDDQGWTKRTPQRVEPAYGNMFMVSIDLDRPSSSIAVRAVVGPGSAARPPWAVVGCIVRAA
;
A
#
# COMPACT_ATOMS: atom_id res chain seq x y z
N MET A 1 -25.86 -6.97 14.38
CA MET A 1 -24.39 -6.97 14.40
C MET A 1 -23.93 -5.60 14.88
N SER A 2 -23.22 -5.51 16.01
CA SER A 2 -22.90 -4.23 16.66
C SER A 2 -21.94 -3.40 15.81
N ARG A 3 -22.38 -2.20 15.42
CA ARG A 3 -21.62 -1.22 14.64
C ARG A 3 -20.53 -0.46 15.43
N ASN A 4 -20.22 -0.84 16.67
CA ASN A 4 -19.34 -0.05 17.56
C ASN A 4 -18.25 -0.90 18.23
N GLY A 5 -17.22 -1.28 17.49
CA GLY A 5 -15.99 -1.77 18.09
C GLY A 5 -14.85 -1.62 17.11
N SER A 6 -13.81 -0.90 17.49
CA SER A 6 -12.57 -0.80 16.71
C SER A 6 -12.04 -2.20 16.38
N HIS A 7 -11.44 -2.35 15.19
CA HIS A 7 -11.34 -3.66 14.55
C HIS A 7 -9.90 -4.19 14.40
N ILE A 8 -8.91 -3.30 14.55
CA ILE A 8 -7.51 -3.59 14.27
C ILE A 8 -6.68 -3.48 15.55
N THR A 9 -5.74 -4.40 15.74
CA THR A 9 -4.65 -4.25 16.70
C THR A 9 -3.44 -3.71 15.94
N ALA A 10 -2.96 -2.53 16.30
CA ALA A 10 -1.69 -2.06 15.76
C ALA A 10 -0.54 -2.77 16.48
N VAL A 11 0.48 -3.19 15.74
CA VAL A 11 1.68 -3.85 16.24
C VAL A 11 2.86 -2.98 15.82
N VAL A 12 3.55 -2.40 16.78
CA VAL A 12 4.72 -1.54 16.56
C VAL A 12 5.95 -2.26 17.08
N LEU A 13 6.91 -2.51 16.19
CA LEU A 13 8.20 -3.06 16.60
C LEU A 13 9.11 -1.95 17.10
N ASN A 14 9.65 -2.10 18.30
CA ASN A 14 10.66 -1.18 18.85
C ASN A 14 12.01 -1.88 18.92
N TYR A 15 13.06 -1.26 18.40
CA TYR A 15 14.43 -1.70 18.63
C TYR A 15 15.36 -0.54 18.99
N ALA A 16 15.46 0.48 18.14
CA ALA A 16 16.43 1.55 18.33
C ALA A 16 15.77 2.89 18.69
N ARG A 17 14.58 3.17 18.14
CA ARG A 17 14.06 4.54 18.05
C ARG A 17 12.84 4.76 18.94
N LEU A 18 13.02 4.67 20.26
CA LEU A 18 11.91 4.77 21.21
C LEU A 18 11.08 6.07 21.07
N GLU A 19 11.71 7.22 20.80
CA GLU A 19 10.97 8.48 20.64
C GLU A 19 10.06 8.48 19.40
N ASN A 20 10.46 7.81 18.32
CA ASN A 20 9.60 7.58 17.17
C ASN A 20 8.43 6.68 17.56
N VAL A 21 8.69 5.60 18.30
CA VAL A 21 7.65 4.67 18.79
C VAL A 21 6.63 5.40 19.67
N LYS A 22 7.06 6.31 20.54
CA LYS A 22 6.13 7.14 21.33
C LYS A 22 5.22 7.98 20.42
N THR A 23 5.78 8.61 19.39
CA THR A 23 5.04 9.41 18.41
C THR A 23 4.04 8.55 17.63
N ILE A 24 4.48 7.37 17.17
CA ILE A 24 3.63 6.39 16.47
C ILE A 24 2.47 5.94 17.38
N VAL A 25 2.76 5.59 18.64
CA VAL A 25 1.74 5.16 19.60
C VAL A 25 0.73 6.28 19.88
N ALA A 26 1.18 7.52 20.11
CA ALA A 26 0.28 8.66 20.30
C ALA A 26 -0.64 8.87 19.08
N HIS A 27 -0.09 8.75 17.86
CA HIS A 27 -0.88 8.81 16.63
C HIS A 27 -1.94 7.70 16.53
N LEU A 28 -1.53 6.45 16.74
CA LEU A 28 -2.41 5.28 16.67
C LEU A 28 -3.50 5.29 17.74
N CYS A 29 -3.24 5.94 18.88
CA CYS A 29 -4.17 6.12 19.98
C CYS A 29 -5.06 7.37 19.87
N SER A 30 -4.87 8.19 18.82
CA SER A 30 -5.61 9.44 18.65
C SER A 30 -7.11 9.21 18.38
N GLU A 31 -7.92 10.22 18.69
CA GLU A 31 -9.37 10.24 18.42
C GLU A 31 -9.72 9.91 16.96
N ARG A 32 -8.85 10.31 16.01
CA ARG A 32 -9.04 10.10 14.57
C ARG A 32 -9.01 8.62 14.16
N LEU A 33 -8.43 7.76 14.98
CA LEU A 33 -8.29 6.33 14.73
C LEU A 33 -9.08 5.46 15.71
N ARG A 34 -9.83 6.06 16.64
CA ARG A 34 -10.58 5.33 17.67
C ARG A 34 -11.66 4.41 17.10
N ASP A 35 -12.21 4.71 15.92
CA ASP A 35 -13.18 3.85 15.22
C ASP A 35 -12.52 2.65 14.50
N THR A 36 -11.19 2.63 14.41
CA THR A 36 -10.43 1.71 13.57
C THR A 36 -9.44 0.87 14.38
N ILE A 37 -8.61 1.50 15.22
CA ILE A 37 -7.61 0.87 16.10
C ILE A 37 -8.22 0.57 17.47
N CYS A 38 -8.23 -0.70 17.85
CA CYS A 38 -8.74 -1.22 19.12
C CYS A 38 -7.70 -1.13 20.24
N CYS A 39 -6.48 -1.56 19.93
CA CYS A 39 -5.35 -1.48 20.84
C CYS A 39 -4.04 -1.44 20.06
N VAL A 40 -2.99 -1.02 20.73
CA VAL A 40 -1.62 -0.97 20.24
C VAL A 40 -0.78 -1.92 21.08
N ILE A 41 -0.07 -2.81 20.40
CA ILE A 41 0.95 -3.69 20.96
C ILE A 41 2.31 -3.12 20.56
N VAL A 42 3.10 -2.70 21.54
CA VAL A 42 4.52 -2.39 21.33
C VAL A 42 5.34 -3.61 21.68
N TRP A 43 6.01 -4.18 20.68
CA TRP A 43 6.91 -5.31 20.85
C TRP A 43 8.35 -4.81 20.90
N ASN A 44 8.93 -4.79 22.10
CA ASN A 44 10.27 -4.25 22.33
C ASN A 44 11.34 -5.33 22.17
N ASN A 45 12.03 -5.30 21.03
CA ASN A 45 13.20 -6.13 20.71
C ASN A 45 14.50 -5.62 21.36
N ASN A 46 14.50 -4.48 22.04
CA ASN A 46 15.69 -3.96 22.73
C ASN A 46 15.84 -4.55 24.13
N VAL A 47 16.54 -5.68 24.21
CA VAL A 47 16.82 -6.39 25.49
C VAL A 47 17.59 -5.55 26.50
N ASN A 48 18.36 -4.57 26.04
CA ASN A 48 19.20 -3.71 26.88
C ASN A 48 18.42 -2.50 27.43
N ARG A 49 17.24 -2.22 26.89
CA ARG A 49 16.39 -1.09 27.28
C ARG A 49 14.93 -1.54 27.39
N PRO A 50 14.54 -2.19 28.51
CA PRO A 50 13.15 -2.46 28.79
C PRO A 50 12.34 -1.17 28.85
N ILE A 51 11.09 -1.23 28.39
CA ILE A 51 10.14 -0.11 28.41
C ILE A 51 8.85 -0.52 29.11
N SER A 52 8.04 0.46 29.50
CA SER A 52 6.79 0.30 30.23
C SER A 52 5.73 1.24 29.68
N GLY A 53 4.47 1.08 30.13
CA GLY A 53 3.42 2.04 29.77
C GLY A 53 3.71 3.47 30.19
N GLN A 54 4.55 3.69 31.22
CA GLN A 54 4.92 5.03 31.71
C GLN A 54 5.86 5.78 30.76
N ASP A 55 6.49 5.09 29.82
CA ASP A 55 7.31 5.72 28.78
C ASP A 55 6.45 6.43 27.72
N PHE A 56 5.14 6.18 27.72
CA PHE A 56 4.17 6.75 26.79
C PHE A 56 3.30 7.80 27.49
N GLU A 57 2.61 8.63 26.70
CA GLU A 57 1.79 9.74 27.22
C GLU A 57 0.76 9.26 28.26
N SER A 58 0.55 10.07 29.30
CA SER A 58 -0.32 9.74 30.44
C SER A 58 -1.81 9.64 30.07
N ASP A 59 -2.21 10.24 28.96
CA ASP A 59 -3.62 10.46 28.61
C ASP A 59 -4.15 9.37 27.65
N LEU A 60 -3.40 8.28 27.49
CA LEU A 60 -3.82 7.13 26.69
C LEU A 60 -5.03 6.43 27.36
N PRO A 61 -6.07 6.06 26.58
CA PRO A 61 -7.19 5.31 27.11
C PRO A 61 -6.75 4.01 27.80
N GLU A 62 -7.34 3.70 28.96
CA GLU A 62 -6.99 2.51 29.73
C GLU A 62 -7.15 1.24 28.88
N GLY A 63 -6.13 0.36 28.92
CA GLY A 63 -6.13 -0.89 28.16
C GLY A 63 -5.84 -0.77 26.67
N MET A 64 -5.69 0.45 26.14
CA MET A 64 -5.39 0.67 24.71
C MET A 64 -3.95 0.27 24.36
N LEU A 65 -3.01 0.41 25.28
CA LEU A 65 -1.59 0.10 25.07
C LEU A 65 -1.17 -1.18 25.82
N LYS A 66 -0.48 -2.09 25.12
CA LYS A 66 0.21 -3.24 25.70
C LYS A 66 1.67 -3.22 25.28
N VAL A 67 2.57 -3.42 26.24
CA VAL A 67 4.01 -3.42 26.01
C VAL A 67 4.57 -4.80 26.33
N PHE A 68 5.30 -5.40 25.39
CA PHE A 68 5.98 -6.67 25.54
C PHE A 68 7.49 -6.46 25.44
N ASN A 69 8.23 -6.72 26.52
CA ASN A 69 9.69 -6.76 26.50
C ASN A 69 10.13 -8.21 26.30
N VAL A 70 10.80 -8.49 25.18
CA VAL A 70 11.31 -9.83 24.93
C VAL A 70 12.67 -10.05 25.59
N PRO A 71 12.98 -11.28 26.06
CA PRO A 71 14.26 -11.60 26.66
C PRO A 71 15.41 -11.69 25.65
N GLU A 72 15.08 -11.85 24.35
CA GLU A 72 16.02 -11.88 23.25
C GLU A 72 15.47 -11.12 22.03
N ASN A 73 16.35 -10.56 21.19
CA ASN A 73 15.93 -9.88 19.97
C ASN A 73 15.29 -10.89 19.00
N SER A 74 13.98 -10.75 18.79
CA SER A 74 13.20 -11.60 17.90
C SER A 74 13.16 -11.09 16.45
N TYR A 75 13.92 -10.04 16.11
CA TYR A 75 14.03 -9.47 14.76
C TYR A 75 12.66 -9.34 14.08
N PHE A 76 12.51 -9.94 12.90
CA PHE A 76 11.33 -9.81 12.06
C PHE A 76 10.21 -10.79 12.41
N GLN A 77 10.49 -11.92 13.08
CA GLN A 77 9.40 -12.80 13.54
C GLN A 77 8.49 -12.13 14.58
N ALA A 78 9.02 -11.13 15.29
CA ALA A 78 8.31 -10.36 16.31
C ALA A 78 6.93 -9.88 15.85
N ARG A 79 6.80 -9.33 14.64
CA ARG A 79 5.52 -8.78 14.15
C ARG A 79 4.44 -9.86 14.01
N PHE A 80 4.83 -11.08 13.65
CA PHE A 80 3.91 -12.20 13.50
C PHE A 80 3.53 -12.78 14.85
N LEU A 81 4.47 -12.90 15.79
CA LEU A 81 4.21 -13.33 17.16
C LEU A 81 3.25 -12.35 17.86
N ALA A 82 3.53 -11.04 17.76
CA ALA A 82 2.66 -10.00 18.28
C ALA A 82 1.25 -10.05 17.68
N CYS A 83 1.14 -10.24 16.35
CA CYS A 83 -0.15 -10.38 15.69
C CYS A 83 -0.90 -11.66 16.12
N MET A 84 -0.20 -12.75 16.41
CA MET A 84 -0.79 -13.99 16.93
C MET A 84 -1.41 -13.81 18.32
N GLU A 85 -0.83 -12.91 19.14
CA GLU A 85 -1.31 -12.55 20.48
C GLU A 85 -2.34 -11.40 20.47
N ALA A 86 -2.60 -10.80 19.30
CA ALA A 86 -3.53 -9.69 19.17
C ALA A 86 -4.95 -10.10 19.60
N PRO A 87 -5.69 -9.24 20.32
CA PRO A 87 -7.08 -9.51 20.72
C PRO A 87 -8.05 -9.45 19.54
N THR A 88 -7.75 -8.67 18.51
CA THR A 88 -8.58 -8.56 17.30
C THR A 88 -8.16 -9.57 16.23
N GLU A 89 -9.01 -9.71 15.22
CA GLU A 89 -8.71 -10.55 14.06
C GLU A 89 -7.66 -9.93 13.13
N TRP A 90 -7.69 -8.60 12.97
CA TRP A 90 -6.82 -7.86 12.07
C TRP A 90 -5.69 -7.20 12.83
N CYS A 91 -4.51 -7.18 12.21
CA CYS A 91 -3.31 -6.55 12.70
C CYS A 91 -2.78 -5.55 11.66
N LEU A 92 -2.43 -4.35 12.10
CA LEU A 92 -1.59 -3.43 11.33
C LEU A 92 -0.18 -3.50 11.91
N VAL A 93 0.80 -4.01 11.15
CA VAL A 93 2.20 -4.08 11.59
C VAL A 93 3.02 -2.92 11.01
N GLN A 94 3.90 -2.33 11.82
CA GLN A 94 4.76 -1.21 11.43
C GLN A 94 6.08 -1.21 12.24
N ASP A 95 7.15 -0.71 11.64
CA ASP A 95 8.48 -0.54 12.26
C ASP A 95 8.60 0.83 12.98
N ASP A 96 9.76 1.13 13.57
CA ASP A 96 10.00 2.31 14.41
C ASP A 96 10.45 3.59 13.65
N ASP A 97 10.29 3.64 12.33
CA ASP A 97 10.89 4.71 11.50
C ASP A 97 10.04 5.29 10.38
N CYS A 98 8.78 4.90 10.35
CA CYS A 98 7.76 5.49 9.50
C CYS A 98 6.56 5.87 10.35
N LEU A 99 5.77 6.83 9.88
CA LEU A 99 4.45 7.15 10.40
C LEU A 99 3.44 7.04 9.27
N VAL A 100 2.56 6.05 9.35
CA VAL A 100 1.42 5.89 8.43
C VAL A 100 0.31 6.84 8.84
N SER A 101 -0.30 7.51 7.86
CA SER A 101 -1.40 8.45 8.12
C SER A 101 -2.68 7.76 8.60
N ALA A 102 -3.52 8.49 9.33
CA ALA A 102 -4.82 7.98 9.77
C ALA A 102 -5.72 7.64 8.57
N GLU A 103 -5.68 8.46 7.51
CA GLU A 103 -6.38 8.22 6.26
C GLU A 103 -5.98 6.89 5.61
N ALA A 104 -4.68 6.60 5.52
CA ALA A 104 -4.18 5.35 4.94
C ALA A 104 -4.61 4.13 5.77
N ILE A 105 -4.51 4.20 7.10
CA ILE A 105 -4.94 3.12 8.01
C ILE A 105 -6.44 2.83 7.84
N ARG A 106 -7.27 3.87 7.81
CA ARG A 106 -8.72 3.73 7.60
C ARG A 106 -9.02 3.19 6.21
N ALA A 107 -8.26 3.63 5.20
CA ALA A 107 -8.44 3.18 3.83
C ALA A 107 -8.18 1.69 3.68
N LEU A 108 -7.07 1.20 4.24
CA LEU A 108 -6.75 -0.23 4.29
C LEU A 108 -7.89 -1.03 4.93
N TRP A 109 -8.33 -0.61 6.12
CA TRP A 109 -9.38 -1.29 6.86
C TRP A 109 -10.68 -1.40 6.06
N LEU A 110 -11.18 -0.26 5.58
CA LEU A 110 -12.46 -0.19 4.90
C LEU A 110 -12.40 -0.93 3.56
N TYR A 111 -11.28 -0.85 2.84
CA TYR A 111 -11.10 -1.63 1.62
C TYR A 111 -11.09 -3.14 1.88
N SER A 112 -10.33 -3.62 2.86
CA SER A 112 -10.34 -5.04 3.23
C SER A 112 -11.73 -5.53 3.65
N ARG A 113 -12.46 -4.71 4.41
CA ARG A 113 -13.82 -5.03 4.88
C ARG A 113 -14.86 -5.04 3.76
N LEU A 114 -14.85 -4.02 2.90
CA LEU A 114 -15.93 -3.74 1.95
C LEU A 114 -15.68 -4.34 0.57
N LYS A 115 -14.42 -4.36 0.11
CA LYS A 115 -14.07 -4.75 -1.27
C LYS A 115 -13.40 -6.11 -1.36
N GLN A 116 -12.93 -6.68 -0.25
CA GLN A 116 -12.34 -8.02 -0.20
C GLN A 116 -12.92 -8.91 0.90
N PRO A 117 -14.26 -9.03 1.05
CA PRO A 117 -14.84 -9.80 2.15
C PRO A 117 -14.45 -11.29 2.13
N ASP A 118 -14.35 -11.88 0.94
CA ASP A 118 -14.04 -13.31 0.76
C ASP A 118 -12.56 -13.60 0.47
N ASN A 119 -11.80 -12.58 0.07
CA ASN A 119 -10.43 -12.72 -0.42
C ASN A 119 -9.47 -11.81 0.34
N GLN A 120 -9.46 -11.98 1.66
CA GLN A 120 -8.76 -11.12 2.62
C GLN A 120 -7.27 -11.45 2.66
N HIS A 121 -6.48 -11.05 1.67
CA HIS A 121 -5.02 -11.21 1.70
C HIS A 121 -4.33 -10.06 2.44
N PRO A 122 -3.07 -10.23 2.86
CA PRO A 122 -2.28 -9.12 3.39
C PRO A 122 -2.17 -7.98 2.37
N ILE A 123 -2.33 -6.75 2.83
CA ILE A 123 -2.10 -5.54 2.04
C ILE A 123 -0.87 -4.83 2.60
N HIS A 124 0.13 -4.62 1.76
CA HIS A 124 1.40 -3.98 2.10
C HIS A 124 1.36 -2.51 1.64
N LEU A 125 1.35 -1.56 2.57
CA LEU A 125 1.70 -0.17 2.26
C LEU A 125 3.21 -0.10 2.12
N LEU A 126 3.68 0.50 1.03
CA LEU A 126 5.10 0.60 0.73
C LEU A 126 5.44 2.01 0.25
N PRO A 127 6.56 2.60 0.68
CA PRO A 127 7.08 3.80 0.07
C PRO A 127 7.44 3.52 -1.39
N PRO A 128 7.48 4.55 -2.26
CA PRO A 128 7.63 4.37 -3.70
C PRO A 128 8.81 3.47 -4.12
N HIS A 129 9.92 3.54 -3.40
CA HIS A 129 11.13 2.75 -3.69
C HIS A 129 10.97 1.27 -3.31
N GLU A 130 10.27 0.96 -2.22
CA GLU A 130 9.95 -0.42 -1.83
C GLU A 130 8.83 -1.01 -2.70
N HIS A 131 7.86 -0.20 -3.09
CA HIS A 131 6.82 -0.59 -4.03
C HIS A 131 7.42 -0.95 -5.40
N LEU A 132 8.34 -0.11 -5.91
CA LEU A 132 9.11 -0.41 -7.11
C LEU A 132 9.91 -1.71 -6.93
N SER A 133 10.67 -1.83 -5.84
CA SER A 133 11.46 -3.02 -5.55
C SER A 133 10.60 -4.29 -5.54
N THR A 134 9.41 -4.25 -4.96
CA THR A 134 8.46 -5.38 -4.95
C THR A 134 8.01 -5.76 -6.35
N THR A 135 7.69 -4.76 -7.17
CA THR A 135 7.30 -4.95 -8.57
C THR A 135 8.43 -5.62 -9.36
N LEU A 136 9.66 -5.16 -9.18
CA LEU A 136 10.84 -5.73 -9.83
C LEU A 136 11.16 -7.14 -9.32
N ARG A 137 10.89 -7.43 -8.04
CA ARG A 137 11.07 -8.73 -7.37
C ARG A 137 9.81 -9.62 -7.38
N THR A 138 9.07 -9.61 -8.49
CA THR A 138 7.90 -10.48 -8.67
C THR A 138 8.06 -11.40 -9.87
N ARG A 139 7.96 -12.71 -9.66
CA ARG A 139 8.03 -13.71 -10.71
C ARG A 139 6.77 -14.57 -10.72
N SER A 140 6.11 -14.62 -11.86
CA SER A 140 4.97 -15.49 -12.11
C SER A 140 5.33 -16.51 -13.19
N THR A 141 4.96 -17.76 -12.98
CA THR A 141 5.10 -18.88 -13.93
C THR A 141 3.75 -19.60 -14.04
N ASP A 142 3.66 -20.60 -14.92
CA ASP A 142 2.53 -21.53 -14.99
C ASP A 142 2.38 -22.40 -13.72
N ARG A 143 3.40 -22.44 -12.85
CA ARG A 143 3.45 -23.31 -11.67
C ARG A 143 3.47 -22.63 -10.33
N TYR A 144 3.71 -21.33 -10.25
CA TYR A 144 3.75 -20.55 -9.02
C TYR A 144 3.89 -19.05 -9.31
N THR A 145 3.53 -18.23 -8.32
CA THR A 145 3.90 -16.81 -8.28
C THR A 145 4.66 -16.54 -6.98
N ALA A 146 5.83 -15.92 -7.07
CA ALA A 146 6.56 -15.40 -5.91
C ALA A 146 6.75 -13.90 -6.03
N SER A 147 6.46 -13.19 -4.95
CA SER A 147 6.56 -11.74 -4.86
C SER A 147 7.14 -11.37 -3.51
N PHE A 148 8.24 -10.63 -3.52
CA PHE A 148 8.86 -10.13 -2.29
C PHE A 148 8.32 -8.73 -1.98
N ALA A 149 7.71 -8.55 -0.81
CA ALA A 149 7.22 -7.28 -0.31
C ALA A 149 7.73 -7.05 1.12
N TRP A 150 8.14 -5.81 1.41
CA TRP A 150 8.46 -5.39 2.77
C TRP A 150 7.21 -5.25 3.63
N LEU A 151 7.39 -5.29 4.95
CA LEU A 151 6.28 -5.19 5.92
C LEU A 151 6.39 -3.96 6.82
N GLY A 152 7.59 -3.36 6.90
CA GLY A 152 7.95 -2.39 7.93
C GLY A 152 7.21 -1.06 7.84
N HIS A 153 6.87 -0.61 6.63
CA HIS A 153 6.16 0.67 6.46
C HIS A 153 4.71 0.63 6.95
N GLY A 154 4.06 -0.53 6.86
CA GLY A 154 2.66 -0.69 7.23
C GLY A 154 2.06 -1.87 6.49
N THR A 155 1.65 -2.92 7.20
CA THR A 155 0.98 -4.08 6.56
C THR A 155 -0.26 -4.47 7.33
N LEU A 156 -1.40 -4.51 6.64
CA LEU A 156 -2.65 -5.03 7.20
C LEU A 156 -2.74 -6.52 6.90
N LEU A 157 -2.81 -7.35 7.95
CA LEU A 157 -2.95 -8.80 7.83
C LEU A 157 -3.86 -9.36 8.92
N ARG A 158 -4.39 -10.57 8.71
CA ARG A 158 -5.15 -11.30 9.72
C ARG A 158 -4.21 -12.07 10.65
N ARG A 159 -4.66 -12.26 11.89
CA ARG A 159 -4.05 -13.16 12.88
C ARG A 159 -3.89 -14.58 12.35
N THR A 160 -4.83 -15.04 11.51
CA THR A 160 -4.75 -16.35 10.84
C THR A 160 -3.62 -16.42 9.82
N HIS A 161 -3.30 -15.34 9.11
CA HIS A 161 -2.13 -15.31 8.21
C HIS A 161 -0.84 -15.46 9.00
N ALA A 162 -0.68 -14.67 10.07
CA ALA A 162 0.52 -14.73 10.92
C ALA A 162 0.72 -16.15 11.48
N ARG A 163 -0.34 -16.77 12.01
CA ARG A 163 -0.31 -18.13 12.55
C ARG A 163 0.03 -19.19 11.49
N SER A 164 -0.65 -19.15 10.34
CA SER A 164 -0.41 -20.12 9.26
C SER A 164 1.00 -19.98 8.71
N PHE A 165 1.48 -18.75 8.53
CA PHE A 165 2.83 -18.47 8.07
C PHE A 165 3.90 -18.95 9.06
N ILE A 166 3.81 -18.60 10.35
CA ILE A 166 4.80 -19.05 11.34
C ILE A 166 4.83 -20.58 11.45
N ASN A 167 3.69 -21.25 11.38
CA ASN A 167 3.64 -22.70 11.34
C ASN A 167 4.33 -23.28 10.10
N LEU A 168 4.09 -22.70 8.92
CA LEU A 168 4.73 -23.12 7.68
C LEU A 168 6.24 -22.86 7.70
N LEU A 169 6.67 -21.67 8.12
CA LEU A 169 8.08 -21.30 8.21
C LEU A 169 8.82 -22.23 9.19
N ARG A 170 8.21 -22.58 10.32
CA ARG A 170 8.78 -23.55 11.27
C ARG A 170 8.99 -24.93 10.64
N ILE A 171 8.05 -25.41 9.83
CA ILE A 171 8.20 -26.68 9.11
C ILE A 171 9.33 -26.59 8.09
N LEU A 172 9.32 -25.55 7.24
CA LEU A 172 10.29 -25.38 6.16
C LEU A 172 11.72 -25.11 6.65
N SER A 173 11.86 -24.41 7.77
CA SER A 173 13.15 -24.11 8.39
C SER A 173 13.68 -25.24 9.27
N GLU A 174 12.90 -26.30 9.51
CA GLU A 174 13.18 -27.30 10.54
C GLU A 174 13.40 -26.65 11.92
N ASN A 175 12.66 -25.55 12.18
CA ASN A 175 12.74 -24.75 13.40
C ASN A 175 14.14 -24.12 13.66
N LYS A 176 14.91 -23.82 12.61
CA LYS A 176 16.18 -23.09 12.72
C LYS A 176 15.94 -21.63 13.08
N ASP A 177 16.46 -21.22 14.24
CA ASP A 177 16.22 -19.89 14.84
C ASP A 177 16.66 -18.73 13.94
N ASP A 178 17.80 -18.84 13.26
CA ASP A 178 18.32 -17.80 12.37
C ASP A 178 17.38 -17.56 11.16
N VAL A 179 16.79 -18.61 10.60
CA VAL A 179 15.79 -18.52 9.52
C VAL A 179 14.49 -17.94 10.04
N MET A 180 14.04 -18.37 11.22
CA MET A 180 12.83 -17.86 11.85
C MET A 180 12.93 -16.35 12.13
N LYS A 181 14.08 -15.87 12.62
CA LYS A 181 14.36 -14.45 12.85
C LYS A 181 14.29 -13.59 11.58
N MET A 182 14.47 -14.19 10.40
CA MET A 182 14.39 -13.54 9.08
C MET A 182 13.02 -13.70 8.40
N ALA A 183 11.95 -13.86 9.19
CA ALA A 183 10.59 -14.12 8.72
C ALA A 183 10.09 -13.22 7.57
N ASP A 184 10.40 -11.92 7.58
CA ASP A 184 9.99 -10.99 6.52
C ASP A 184 10.47 -11.42 5.12
N ASN A 185 11.65 -12.04 5.04
CA ASN A 185 12.22 -12.53 3.78
C ASN A 185 11.40 -13.65 3.14
N PHE A 186 10.48 -14.26 3.89
CA PHE A 186 9.69 -15.41 3.44
C PHE A 186 8.20 -15.10 3.32
N PHE A 187 7.66 -14.17 4.12
CA PHE A 187 6.21 -14.02 4.28
C PHE A 187 5.46 -13.88 2.97
N SER A 188 5.74 -12.84 2.18
CA SER A 188 5.01 -12.58 0.94
C SER A 188 5.30 -13.63 -0.15
N ILE A 189 6.51 -14.21 -0.15
CA ILE A 189 6.92 -15.25 -1.10
C ILE A 189 6.13 -16.54 -0.87
N LEU A 190 5.97 -16.95 0.39
CA LEU A 190 5.28 -18.19 0.76
C LEU A 190 3.76 -18.10 0.61
N LEU A 191 3.19 -16.92 0.31
CA LEU A 191 1.78 -16.78 -0.05
C LEU A 191 1.47 -17.31 -1.47
N ASN A 192 2.49 -17.59 -2.27
CA ASN A 192 2.38 -18.09 -3.64
C ASN A 192 1.42 -17.25 -4.54
N ARG A 193 1.58 -15.93 -4.48
CA ARG A 193 0.76 -14.96 -5.20
C ARG A 193 1.56 -13.68 -5.41
N ARG A 194 1.06 -12.79 -6.27
CA ARG A 194 1.54 -11.41 -6.26
C ARG A 194 1.14 -10.77 -4.92
N ALA A 195 2.09 -10.07 -4.29
CA ALA A 195 1.80 -9.29 -3.09
C ALA A 195 0.83 -8.15 -3.47
N GLU A 196 -0.22 -7.97 -2.69
CA GLU A 196 -1.10 -6.80 -2.83
C GLU A 196 -0.38 -5.61 -2.18
N THR A 197 0.16 -4.73 -3.02
CA THR A 197 0.99 -3.59 -2.60
C THR A 197 0.33 -2.27 -2.96
N TRP A 198 0.35 -1.34 -2.03
CA TRP A 198 -0.18 0.01 -2.18
C TRP A 198 0.98 1.00 -2.00
N VAL A 199 1.03 2.02 -2.85
CA VAL A 199 2.03 3.09 -2.71
C VAL A 199 1.55 4.04 -1.63
N ASP A 200 2.35 4.21 -0.59
CA ASP A 200 2.18 5.26 0.42
C ASP A 200 3.52 5.94 0.64
N PRO A 201 3.69 7.23 0.29
CA PRO A 201 4.93 7.96 0.55
C PRO A 201 5.26 8.00 2.04
N GLY A 202 4.24 7.90 2.89
CA GLY A 202 4.33 7.98 4.34
C GLY A 202 5.12 9.18 4.85
N MET A 203 5.43 9.15 6.14
CA MET A 203 6.33 10.11 6.77
C MET A 203 7.45 9.32 7.44
N HIS A 204 8.58 9.21 6.77
CA HIS A 204 9.77 8.66 7.41
C HIS A 204 10.29 9.65 8.44
N PHE A 205 10.55 9.17 9.66
CA PHE A 205 11.26 9.97 10.63
C PHE A 205 12.68 10.23 10.09
N GLU A 206 13.22 11.43 10.35
CA GLU A 206 14.61 11.71 9.98
C GLU A 206 15.50 10.59 10.52
N ALA A 207 16.45 10.13 9.68
CA ALA A 207 17.37 9.08 10.07
C ALA A 207 18.14 9.55 11.32
N GLY A 208 17.79 9.01 12.49
CA GLY A 208 18.62 9.10 13.67
C GLY A 208 19.98 8.45 13.39
N GLN A 209 20.96 8.69 14.27
CA GLN A 209 22.30 8.10 14.13
C GLN A 209 22.31 6.57 14.14
N ASP A 210 21.23 5.94 14.61
CA ASP A 210 21.09 4.49 14.69
C ASP A 210 20.69 3.88 13.32
N LYS A 211 21.63 3.10 12.76
CA LYS A 211 21.48 2.38 11.51
C LYS A 211 20.51 1.20 11.69
N ALA A 212 19.43 1.18 10.91
CA ALA A 212 18.50 0.04 10.91
C ALA A 212 19.18 -1.23 10.38
N PHE A 213 18.72 -2.39 10.85
CA PHE A 213 19.35 -3.70 10.62
C PHE A 213 19.52 -4.05 9.12
N THR A 214 18.64 -3.54 8.25
CA THR A 214 18.56 -3.84 6.81
C THR A 214 19.21 -2.80 5.90
N VAL A 215 19.80 -1.74 6.45
CA VAL A 215 20.28 -0.62 5.64
C VAL A 215 21.65 -0.91 5.00
N GLY A 216 21.72 -0.71 3.68
CA GLY A 216 22.94 -0.79 2.88
C GLY A 216 23.20 -2.17 2.26
N ASP A 217 24.32 -2.27 1.54
CA ASP A 217 24.68 -3.45 0.73
C ASP A 217 24.73 -4.75 1.56
N GLU A 218 25.25 -4.69 2.79
CA GLU A 218 25.29 -5.84 3.71
C GLU A 218 23.88 -6.36 4.06
N GLY A 219 22.94 -5.44 4.29
CA GLY A 219 21.55 -5.77 4.57
C GLY A 219 20.90 -6.45 3.38
N GLU A 220 21.11 -5.88 2.19
CA GLU A 220 20.62 -6.42 0.92
C GLU A 220 21.19 -7.80 0.59
N GLU A 221 22.50 -8.01 0.77
CA GLU A 221 23.14 -9.31 0.59
C GLU A 221 22.58 -10.36 1.55
N ARG A 222 22.39 -9.99 2.83
CA ARG A 222 21.74 -10.85 3.81
C ARG A 222 20.32 -11.20 3.39
N ASN A 223 19.54 -10.24 2.88
CA ASN A 223 18.19 -10.52 2.40
C ASN A 223 18.20 -11.54 1.26
N TRP A 224 19.12 -11.39 0.30
CA TRP A 224 19.27 -12.36 -0.79
C TRP A 224 19.79 -13.72 -0.35
N TYR A 225 20.50 -13.80 0.78
CA TYR A 225 20.89 -15.07 1.37
C TYR A 225 19.67 -15.86 1.85
N TYR A 226 18.71 -15.20 2.50
CA TYR A 226 17.51 -15.84 3.05
C TYR A 226 16.37 -16.01 2.05
N ILE A 227 16.26 -15.15 1.03
CA ILE A 227 15.22 -15.29 0.00
C ILE A 227 15.40 -16.62 -0.74
N PRO A 228 14.39 -17.52 -0.74
CA PRO A 228 14.50 -18.84 -1.36
C PRO A 228 14.86 -18.76 -2.84
N ARG A 229 15.91 -19.48 -3.26
CA ARG A 229 16.29 -19.60 -4.68
C ARG A 229 15.34 -20.51 -5.46
N ASN A 230 14.77 -21.52 -4.80
CA ASN A 230 13.81 -22.45 -5.37
C ASN A 230 12.49 -22.30 -4.61
N ILE A 231 11.45 -21.89 -5.33
CA ILE A 231 10.09 -21.78 -4.78
C ILE A 231 9.42 -23.15 -4.93
N TRP A 232 8.86 -23.65 -3.82
CA TRP A 232 8.16 -24.94 -3.78
C TRP A 232 6.88 -24.89 -4.61
N SER A 233 6.58 -25.99 -5.31
CA SER A 233 5.48 -26.11 -6.26
C SER A 233 4.13 -25.87 -5.61
N ALA A 234 3.46 -24.76 -5.95
CA ALA A 234 2.09 -24.51 -5.59
C ALA A 234 1.37 -23.84 -6.76
N ILE A 235 0.23 -24.38 -7.17
CA ILE A 235 -0.55 -23.93 -8.34
C ILE A 235 -0.72 -22.40 -8.27
N PRO A 236 -0.32 -21.65 -9.31
CA PRO A 236 -0.46 -20.21 -9.30
C PRO A 236 -1.95 -19.87 -9.31
N LEU A 237 -2.33 -18.91 -8.48
CA LEU A 237 -3.62 -18.26 -8.65
C LEU A 237 -3.57 -17.48 -9.97
N ASN A 238 -4.66 -17.51 -10.72
CA ASN A 238 -4.81 -16.76 -11.96
C ASN A 238 -4.70 -15.27 -11.60
N ASP A 239 -3.49 -14.70 -11.72
CA ASP A 239 -3.23 -13.33 -11.26
C ASP A 239 -3.98 -12.38 -12.19
N SER A 240 -4.82 -11.54 -11.57
CA SER A 240 -5.53 -10.47 -12.24
C SER A 240 -4.56 -9.43 -12.83
N GLU A 241 -5.13 -8.55 -13.63
CA GLU A 241 -4.50 -7.33 -14.13
C GLU A 241 -3.67 -6.61 -13.05
N LEU A 242 -2.51 -6.05 -13.45
CA LEU A 242 -1.64 -5.25 -12.58
C LEU A 242 -2.35 -3.94 -12.20
N ILE A 243 -3.03 -3.93 -11.06
CA ILE A 243 -3.65 -2.74 -10.50
C ILE A 243 -2.72 -2.17 -9.43
N THR A 244 -2.22 -0.95 -9.65
CA THR A 244 -1.53 -0.19 -8.61
C THR A 244 -2.54 0.58 -7.79
N ARG A 245 -2.35 0.64 -6.47
CA ARG A 245 -3.24 1.36 -5.56
C ARG A 245 -2.46 2.32 -4.67
N ALA A 246 -3.14 3.35 -4.19
CA ALA A 246 -2.63 4.29 -3.19
C ALA A 246 -3.78 4.81 -2.34
N PRO A 247 -3.61 4.95 -1.01
CA PRO A 247 -4.60 5.62 -0.18
C PRO A 247 -4.68 7.11 -0.56
N VAL A 248 -5.84 7.71 -0.31
CA VAL A 248 -6.00 9.16 -0.41
C VAL A 248 -5.43 9.79 0.85
N LEU A 249 -4.51 10.74 0.68
CA LEU A 249 -3.83 11.40 1.80
C LEU A 249 -4.43 12.77 2.17
N ALA A 250 -5.51 13.17 1.49
CA ALA A 250 -6.20 14.42 1.77
C ALA A 250 -6.88 14.35 3.16
N PRO A 251 -6.63 15.32 4.07
CA PRO A 251 -7.16 15.29 5.42
C PRO A 251 -8.68 15.11 5.45
N GLY A 252 -9.16 14.11 6.21
CA GLY A 252 -10.59 13.84 6.37
C GLY A 252 -11.26 13.10 5.20
N CYS A 253 -10.52 12.82 4.12
CA CYS A 253 -11.00 12.01 3.02
C CYS A 253 -10.47 10.58 3.15
N VAL A 254 -11.37 9.59 3.13
CA VAL A 254 -10.99 8.17 3.12
C VAL A 254 -11.39 7.58 1.78
N GLY A 255 -10.38 7.20 0.99
CA GLY A 255 -10.55 6.71 -0.36
C GLY A 255 -9.34 5.94 -0.85
N VAL A 256 -9.47 5.32 -2.02
CA VAL A 256 -8.37 4.60 -2.69
C VAL A 256 -8.28 5.05 -4.13
N TRP A 257 -7.10 5.47 -4.54
CA TRP A 257 -6.72 5.58 -5.94
C TRP A 257 -6.33 4.20 -6.46
N SER A 258 -6.78 3.85 -7.65
CA SER A 258 -6.41 2.61 -8.34
C SER A 258 -6.15 2.91 -9.82
N THR A 259 -5.21 2.20 -10.44
CA THR A 259 -4.96 2.31 -11.87
C THR A 259 -4.40 1.01 -12.46
N ASN A 260 -4.74 0.71 -13.72
CA ASN A 260 -4.06 -0.29 -14.53
C ASN A 260 -3.01 0.32 -15.49
N ILE A 261 -2.73 1.61 -15.38
CA ILE A 261 -1.73 2.28 -16.20
C ILE A 261 -0.35 1.74 -15.83
N GLN A 262 0.40 1.36 -16.86
CA GLN A 262 1.75 0.86 -16.67
C GLN A 262 2.65 1.95 -16.09
N LEU A 263 3.21 1.66 -14.92
CA LEU A 263 4.11 2.57 -14.20
C LEU A 263 5.58 2.35 -14.54
N LEU A 264 5.90 1.24 -15.20
CA LEU A 264 7.24 0.91 -15.64
C LEU A 264 7.40 1.16 -17.15
N PRO A 265 8.63 1.43 -17.62
CA PRO A 265 8.91 1.46 -19.05
C PRO A 265 8.52 0.13 -19.73
N PRO A 266 8.08 0.16 -21.00
CA PRO A 266 7.81 -1.07 -21.76
C PRO A 266 9.05 -1.96 -21.85
N GLY A 267 8.87 -3.27 -21.70
CA GLY A 267 9.97 -4.23 -21.74
C GLY A 267 10.63 -4.47 -20.38
N THR A 268 10.43 -3.59 -19.38
CA THR A 268 11.04 -3.76 -18.06
C THR A 268 10.55 -5.06 -17.39
N LEU A 269 9.24 -5.38 -17.45
CA LEU A 269 8.74 -6.60 -16.83
C LEU A 269 9.15 -7.85 -17.62
N GLU A 270 9.14 -7.77 -18.96
CA GLU A 270 9.49 -8.81 -19.91
C GLU A 270 10.97 -9.19 -19.83
N ALA A 271 11.86 -8.23 -19.56
CA ALA A 271 13.29 -8.49 -19.37
C ALA A 271 13.55 -9.51 -18.25
N GLY A 272 12.71 -9.52 -17.21
CA GLY A 272 12.79 -10.47 -16.11
C GLY A 272 12.32 -11.89 -16.46
N SER A 273 11.69 -12.12 -17.62
CA SER A 273 11.13 -13.44 -17.99
C SER A 273 12.16 -14.57 -18.07
N ALA A 274 13.42 -14.22 -18.38
CA ALA A 274 14.55 -15.16 -18.41
C ALA A 274 15.14 -15.47 -17.01
N GLY A 275 14.70 -14.76 -15.97
CA GLY A 275 15.19 -14.96 -14.61
C GLY A 275 14.78 -16.31 -14.02
N ARG A 276 15.73 -16.99 -13.37
CA ARG A 276 15.53 -18.33 -12.76
C ARG A 276 15.11 -18.28 -11.30
N ASP A 277 15.29 -17.14 -10.65
CA ASP A 277 14.97 -16.85 -9.26
C ASP A 277 14.63 -15.36 -9.11
N LEU A 278 14.15 -14.93 -7.93
CA LEU A 278 13.78 -13.52 -7.71
C LEU A 278 14.97 -12.55 -7.88
N ARG A 279 16.19 -12.98 -7.58
CA ARG A 279 17.40 -12.16 -7.68
C ARG A 279 17.75 -11.84 -9.13
N SER A 280 17.81 -12.88 -9.97
CA SER A 280 18.08 -12.73 -11.40
C SER A 280 16.95 -11.97 -12.11
N VAL A 281 15.69 -12.17 -11.71
CA VAL A 281 14.56 -11.35 -12.20
C VAL A 281 14.79 -9.87 -11.86
N ASP A 282 15.04 -9.54 -10.58
CA ASP A 282 15.29 -8.15 -10.14
C ASP A 282 16.45 -7.51 -10.91
N GLN A 283 17.58 -8.22 -11.03
CA GLN A 283 18.76 -7.74 -11.76
C GLN A 283 18.46 -7.43 -13.23
N LEU A 284 17.78 -8.34 -13.94
CA LEU A 284 17.44 -8.16 -15.35
C LEU A 284 16.47 -6.98 -15.55
N ARG A 285 15.48 -6.83 -14.68
CA ARG A 285 14.52 -5.73 -14.77
C ARG A 285 15.14 -4.38 -14.42
N ARG A 286 16.01 -4.33 -13.40
CA ARG A 286 16.78 -3.12 -13.07
C ARG A 286 17.71 -2.72 -14.22
N ALA A 287 18.40 -3.68 -14.83
CA ALA A 287 19.24 -3.40 -15.99
C ALA A 287 18.44 -2.89 -17.22
N ALA A 288 17.16 -3.24 -17.33
CA ALA A 288 16.24 -2.75 -18.35
C ALA A 288 15.58 -1.41 -17.99
N MET A 289 15.83 -0.87 -16.81
CA MET A 289 15.28 0.40 -16.33
C MET A 289 16.39 1.45 -16.25
N ALA A 290 16.21 2.58 -16.93
CA ALA A 290 17.16 3.67 -16.83
C ALA A 290 17.01 4.42 -15.49
N ASP A 291 18.09 5.02 -14.98
CA ASP A 291 18.08 5.80 -13.72
C ASP A 291 17.01 6.91 -13.73
N VAL A 292 16.78 7.54 -14.89
CA VAL A 292 15.74 8.57 -15.06
C VAL A 292 14.33 8.01 -14.86
N ASP A 293 14.09 6.76 -15.25
CA ASP A 293 12.80 6.11 -15.07
C ASP A 293 12.60 5.67 -13.62
N PHE A 294 13.68 5.23 -12.96
CA PHE A 294 13.70 4.97 -11.51
C PHE A 294 13.32 6.25 -10.75
N GLU A 295 14.04 7.34 -10.96
CA GLU A 295 13.77 8.62 -10.31
C GLU A 295 12.35 9.14 -10.59
N ARG A 296 11.87 8.99 -11.82
CA ARG A 296 10.50 9.34 -12.20
C ARG A 296 9.48 8.50 -11.44
N TYR A 297 9.70 7.19 -11.33
CA TYR A 297 8.81 6.31 -10.57
C TYR A 297 8.69 6.76 -9.12
N ILE A 298 9.81 7.09 -8.48
CA ILE A 298 9.81 7.55 -7.09
C ILE A 298 9.06 8.88 -6.95
N LYS A 299 9.37 9.86 -7.81
CA LYS A 299 8.88 11.25 -7.70
C LYS A 299 7.45 11.44 -8.21
N ASN A 300 6.98 10.61 -9.14
CA ASN A 300 5.71 10.77 -9.84
C ASN A 300 4.80 9.53 -9.70
N ASN A 301 4.82 8.92 -8.52
CA ASN A 301 4.06 7.73 -8.20
C ASN A 301 2.55 8.02 -8.01
N LEU A 302 1.75 6.96 -7.86
CA LEU A 302 0.28 7.08 -7.80
C LEU A 302 -0.23 7.90 -6.60
N ALA A 303 0.45 7.87 -5.46
CA ALA A 303 0.02 8.60 -4.28
C ALA A 303 0.07 10.13 -4.47
N CYS A 304 0.87 10.61 -5.44
CA CYS A 304 0.97 12.03 -5.77
C CYS A 304 -0.25 12.58 -6.53
N ILE A 305 -1.23 11.75 -6.92
CA ILE A 305 -2.46 12.26 -7.55
C ILE A 305 -3.20 13.24 -6.63
N GLY A 306 -3.15 13.04 -5.32
CA GLY A 306 -3.93 13.81 -4.36
C GLY A 306 -3.20 14.98 -3.70
N ASP A 307 -1.92 15.22 -4.00
CA ASP A 307 -1.13 16.22 -3.27
C ASP A 307 -1.29 17.66 -3.78
N GLY A 308 -1.80 17.82 -5.00
CA GLY A 308 -2.03 19.12 -5.64
C GLY A 308 -0.76 19.84 -6.11
N LEU A 309 0.38 19.14 -6.15
CA LEU A 309 1.68 19.71 -6.48
C LEU A 309 2.13 19.30 -7.88
N GLY A 310 2.30 20.28 -8.78
CA GLY A 310 2.68 20.02 -10.17
C GLY A 310 4.04 19.34 -10.36
N SER A 311 4.94 19.50 -9.39
CA SER A 311 6.28 18.89 -9.40
C SER A 311 6.27 17.40 -9.09
N THR A 312 5.30 16.91 -8.32
CA THR A 312 5.18 15.51 -7.89
C THR A 312 4.03 14.78 -8.56
N ALA A 313 3.17 15.50 -9.28
CA ALA A 313 2.14 15.01 -10.20
C ALA A 313 2.40 13.58 -10.70
N PHE A 314 1.41 12.71 -10.58
CA PHE A 314 1.48 11.36 -11.15
C PHE A 314 1.76 11.44 -12.65
N ARG A 315 2.76 10.69 -13.14
CA ARG A 315 3.16 10.67 -14.55
C ARG A 315 3.31 9.26 -15.06
N SER A 316 2.58 8.90 -16.11
CA SER A 316 2.87 7.66 -16.83
C SER A 316 4.17 7.79 -17.64
N PRO A 317 5.04 6.77 -17.71
CA PRO A 317 6.32 6.88 -18.41
C PRO A 317 6.23 7.21 -19.90
N ARG A 318 5.19 6.74 -20.60
CA ARG A 318 5.04 6.85 -22.07
C ARG A 318 3.64 7.25 -22.57
N GLY A 319 2.81 7.85 -21.72
CA GLY A 319 1.42 8.12 -22.05
C GLY A 319 0.50 6.99 -21.62
N CYS A 320 -0.79 7.13 -21.90
CA CYS A 320 -1.78 6.11 -21.62
C CYS A 320 -2.34 5.54 -22.92
N GLU A 321 -2.69 4.27 -22.86
CA GLU A 321 -3.31 3.52 -23.96
C GLU A 321 -4.84 3.47 -23.79
N GLU A 322 -5.53 3.22 -24.89
CA GLU A 322 -6.98 3.00 -24.86
C GLU A 322 -7.34 1.86 -23.89
N GLY A 323 -8.39 2.06 -23.09
CA GLY A 323 -8.84 1.09 -22.08
C GLY A 323 -8.08 1.17 -20.75
N GLN A 324 -6.97 1.91 -20.67
CA GLN A 324 -6.36 2.23 -19.39
C GLN A 324 -7.21 3.22 -18.60
N TRP A 325 -7.11 3.18 -17.28
CA TRP A 325 -7.97 3.95 -16.40
C TRP A 325 -7.30 4.38 -15.11
N LEU A 326 -7.85 5.44 -14.53
CA LEU A 326 -7.64 5.84 -13.14
C LEU A 326 -8.99 5.84 -12.42
N GLN A 327 -9.02 5.26 -11.24
CA GLN A 327 -10.21 5.11 -10.45
C GLN A 327 -10.00 5.71 -9.08
N PHE A 328 -11.02 6.39 -8.61
CA PHE A 328 -11.21 6.76 -7.22
C PHE A 328 -12.33 5.92 -6.63
N ASP A 329 -12.09 5.28 -5.49
CA ASP A 329 -13.12 4.57 -4.73
C ASP A 329 -13.39 5.30 -3.41
N PHE A 330 -14.62 5.78 -3.23
CA PHE A 330 -15.11 6.28 -1.95
C PHE A 330 -15.44 5.09 -1.06
N ILE A 331 -14.41 4.57 -0.40
CA ILE A 331 -14.52 3.50 0.59
C ILE A 331 -15.00 4.07 1.94
N GLN A 332 -16.16 4.69 1.95
CA GLN A 332 -16.77 5.28 3.15
C GLN A 332 -18.27 5.00 3.20
N ASP A 333 -18.84 4.89 4.39
CA ASP A 333 -20.28 4.63 4.59
C ASP A 333 -21.15 5.91 4.43
N GLN A 334 -20.65 6.95 3.75
CA GLN A 334 -21.34 8.23 3.59
C GLN A 334 -22.23 8.21 2.34
N ILE A 335 -23.46 8.72 2.47
CA ILE A 335 -24.37 8.90 1.33
C ILE A 335 -23.88 10.10 0.51
N ILE A 336 -23.57 9.85 -0.76
CA ILE A 336 -23.09 10.84 -1.73
C ILE A 336 -24.16 10.98 -2.81
N SER A 337 -24.52 12.22 -3.16
CA SER A 337 -25.51 12.56 -4.19
C SER A 337 -24.90 13.07 -5.49
N SER A 338 -23.70 13.66 -5.42
CA SER A 338 -22.93 14.08 -6.59
C SER A 338 -21.44 13.93 -6.34
N VAL A 339 -20.67 13.74 -7.41
CA VAL A 339 -19.20 13.67 -7.36
C VAL A 339 -18.63 14.72 -8.29
N ALA A 340 -17.79 15.61 -7.75
CA ALA A 340 -16.97 16.51 -8.54
C ALA A 340 -15.50 16.04 -8.47
N LEU A 341 -14.90 15.85 -9.64
CA LEU A 341 -13.49 15.55 -9.84
C LEU A 341 -12.79 16.79 -10.38
N GLU A 342 -11.89 17.36 -9.61
CA GLU A 342 -11.09 18.51 -10.03
C GLU A 342 -9.73 18.03 -10.54
N TRP A 343 -9.58 17.88 -11.86
CA TRP A 343 -8.36 17.44 -12.52
C TRP A 343 -7.42 18.61 -12.77
N SER A 344 -6.21 18.55 -12.23
CA SER A 344 -5.12 19.40 -12.69
C SER A 344 -4.27 18.61 -13.67
N VAL A 345 -4.12 19.08 -14.91
CA VAL A 345 -3.37 18.35 -15.96
C VAL A 345 -2.36 19.24 -16.65
N GLU A 346 -1.45 18.65 -17.41
CA GLU A 346 -0.57 19.42 -18.29
C GLU A 346 -1.35 19.98 -19.49
N ALA A 347 -0.91 21.14 -20.02
CA ALA A 347 -1.60 21.85 -21.11
C ALA A 347 -1.81 20.97 -22.36
N GLY A 348 -0.89 20.05 -22.65
CA GLY A 348 -0.98 19.12 -23.77
C GLY A 348 -2.01 18.00 -23.60
N PHE A 349 -2.63 17.85 -22.42
CA PHE A 349 -3.61 16.79 -22.13
C PHE A 349 -5.06 17.32 -22.02
N VAL A 350 -5.26 18.62 -22.20
CA VAL A 350 -6.55 19.28 -22.03
C VAL A 350 -7.59 18.76 -23.03
N SER A 351 -7.19 18.55 -24.28
CA SER A 351 -8.05 18.00 -25.33
C SER A 351 -8.52 16.58 -25.02
N GLU A 352 -7.65 15.80 -24.39
CA GLU A 352 -7.81 14.39 -24.09
C GLU A 352 -8.76 14.20 -22.91
N LEU A 353 -8.70 15.07 -21.89
CA LEU A 353 -9.66 15.07 -20.78
C LEU A 353 -11.11 15.12 -21.28
N ARG A 354 -11.38 15.87 -22.35
CA ARG A 354 -12.74 15.97 -22.95
C ARG A 354 -13.18 14.69 -23.65
N GLN A 355 -12.25 13.79 -23.96
CA GLN A 355 -12.49 12.51 -24.62
C GLN A 355 -12.45 11.32 -23.65
N ILE A 356 -12.15 11.55 -22.37
CA ILE A 356 -12.20 10.52 -21.34
C ILE A 356 -13.66 10.09 -21.13
N SER A 357 -13.89 8.78 -21.09
CA SER A 357 -15.15 8.20 -20.67
C SER A 357 -15.13 8.10 -19.14
N TYR A 358 -16.10 8.71 -18.48
CA TYR A 358 -16.27 8.55 -17.05
C TYR A 358 -17.25 7.41 -16.79
N GLU A 359 -16.89 6.52 -15.88
CA GLU A 359 -17.72 5.41 -15.45
C GLU A 359 -17.94 5.52 -13.96
N VAL A 360 -19.16 5.24 -13.51
CA VAL A 360 -19.51 5.25 -12.08
C VAL A 360 -20.05 3.88 -11.71
N LEU A 361 -19.52 3.33 -10.62
CA LEU A 361 -20.04 2.15 -9.94
C LEU A 361 -20.81 2.64 -8.71
N VAL A 362 -22.09 2.28 -8.61
CA VAL A 362 -22.98 2.66 -7.51
C VAL A 362 -23.56 1.39 -6.90
N ASP A 363 -23.42 1.22 -5.58
CA ASP A 363 -23.96 0.07 -4.83
C ASP A 363 -23.60 -1.31 -5.45
N ASP A 364 -22.39 -1.42 -6.01
CA ASP A 364 -21.87 -2.61 -6.71
C ASP A 364 -22.75 -3.12 -7.88
N GLN A 365 -23.63 -2.28 -8.44
CA GLN A 365 -24.56 -2.64 -9.53
C GLN A 365 -23.93 -2.65 -10.94
N GLY A 366 -22.61 -2.60 -11.02
CA GLY A 366 -21.84 -2.54 -12.27
C GLY A 366 -21.50 -1.12 -12.72
N TRP A 367 -20.52 -1.03 -13.63
CA TRP A 367 -20.02 0.25 -14.17
C TRP A 367 -20.99 0.83 -15.19
N THR A 368 -21.41 2.07 -14.96
CA THR A 368 -22.28 2.83 -15.88
C THR A 368 -21.53 4.02 -16.44
N LYS A 369 -21.49 4.16 -17.77
CA LYS A 369 -20.91 5.34 -18.43
C LYS A 369 -21.71 6.60 -18.11
N ARG A 370 -21.02 7.68 -17.78
CA ARG A 370 -21.58 9.00 -17.51
C ARG A 370 -20.88 10.03 -18.38
N THR A 371 -21.69 10.90 -18.99
CA THR A 371 -21.18 12.10 -19.63
C THR A 371 -21.01 13.17 -18.56
N PRO A 372 -19.82 13.78 -18.42
CA PRO A 372 -19.64 14.94 -17.55
C PRO A 372 -20.66 16.03 -17.87
N GLN A 373 -21.33 16.56 -16.87
CA GLN A 373 -22.25 17.68 -17.09
C GLN A 373 -21.52 18.99 -17.37
N ARG A 374 -20.34 19.14 -16.77
CA ARG A 374 -19.53 20.35 -16.82
C ARG A 374 -18.06 19.95 -16.92
N VAL A 375 -17.38 20.49 -17.93
CA VAL A 375 -15.93 20.43 -18.08
C VAL A 375 -15.46 21.86 -18.30
N GLU A 376 -15.12 22.54 -17.22
CA GLU A 376 -14.75 23.94 -17.27
C GLU A 376 -13.32 24.19 -16.79
N PRO A 377 -12.60 25.14 -17.42
CA PRO A 377 -11.36 25.62 -16.87
C PRO A 377 -11.66 26.30 -15.53
N ALA A 378 -11.08 25.79 -14.45
CA ALA A 378 -11.18 26.39 -13.12
C ALA A 378 -10.18 27.56 -12.99
N TYR A 379 -8.89 27.26 -13.15
CA TYR A 379 -7.79 28.22 -13.20
C TYR A 379 -6.55 27.58 -13.84
N GLY A 380 -5.88 28.26 -14.77
CA GLY A 380 -4.72 27.69 -15.48
C GLY A 380 -5.07 26.38 -16.22
N ASN A 381 -4.31 25.31 -15.95
CA ASN A 381 -4.54 23.98 -16.54
C ASN A 381 -5.40 23.05 -15.65
N MET A 382 -6.25 23.63 -14.79
CA MET A 382 -7.18 22.87 -13.94
C MET A 382 -8.56 22.79 -14.58
N PHE A 383 -9.17 21.61 -14.54
CA PHE A 383 -10.46 21.27 -15.12
C PHE A 383 -11.35 20.63 -14.07
N MET A 384 -12.55 21.16 -13.91
CA MET A 384 -13.55 20.55 -13.04
C MET A 384 -14.49 19.68 -13.87
N VAL A 385 -14.65 18.43 -13.44
CA VAL A 385 -15.54 17.43 -14.03
C VAL A 385 -16.59 17.09 -12.99
N SER A 386 -17.85 17.42 -13.25
CA SER A 386 -18.96 17.11 -12.36
C SER A 386 -19.80 15.96 -12.91
N ILE A 387 -20.08 14.98 -12.06
CA ILE A 387 -20.86 13.78 -12.36
C ILE A 387 -21.97 13.67 -11.31
N ASP A 388 -23.20 13.88 -11.76
CA ASP A 388 -24.39 13.64 -10.94
C ASP A 388 -24.71 12.14 -10.89
N LEU A 389 -25.22 11.73 -9.74
CA LEU A 389 -25.71 10.37 -9.54
C LEU A 389 -27.22 10.35 -9.73
N ASP A 390 -27.74 9.30 -10.36
CA ASP A 390 -29.19 9.15 -10.53
C ASP A 390 -29.92 9.02 -9.17
N ARG A 391 -29.20 8.57 -8.14
CA ARG A 391 -29.67 8.50 -6.76
C ARG A 391 -28.49 8.64 -5.78
N PRO A 392 -28.74 9.14 -4.56
CA PRO A 392 -27.74 9.11 -3.51
C PRO A 392 -27.34 7.67 -3.15
N SER A 393 -26.05 7.43 -2.89
CA SER A 393 -25.51 6.11 -2.57
C SER A 393 -24.36 6.18 -1.58
N SER A 394 -24.20 5.11 -0.79
CA SER A 394 -23.12 4.95 0.18
C SER A 394 -21.93 4.14 -0.33
N SER A 395 -21.93 3.70 -1.60
CA SER A 395 -20.77 3.04 -2.20
C SER A 395 -20.60 3.51 -3.62
N ILE A 396 -19.55 4.30 -3.84
CA ILE A 396 -19.30 4.95 -5.12
C ILE A 396 -17.85 4.78 -5.50
N ALA A 397 -17.62 4.25 -6.69
CA ALA A 397 -16.33 4.39 -7.36
C ALA A 397 -16.52 5.13 -8.67
N VAL A 398 -15.61 6.05 -8.97
CA VAL A 398 -15.57 6.78 -10.23
C VAL A 398 -14.29 6.43 -10.96
N ARG A 399 -14.42 6.10 -12.23
CA ARG A 399 -13.32 5.70 -13.10
C ARG A 399 -13.26 6.61 -14.32
N ALA A 400 -12.10 7.21 -14.54
CA ALA A 400 -11.75 7.90 -15.77
C ALA A 400 -11.06 6.89 -16.71
N VAL A 401 -11.75 6.51 -17.79
CA VAL A 401 -11.27 5.55 -18.79
C VAL A 401 -10.79 6.30 -20.03
N VAL A 402 -9.56 6.00 -20.44
CA VAL A 402 -8.96 6.52 -21.66
C VAL A 402 -9.71 5.93 -22.86
N GLY A 403 -10.48 6.77 -23.56
CA GLY A 403 -11.29 6.36 -24.71
C GLY A 403 -10.48 6.08 -25.99
N PRO A 404 -11.15 5.73 -27.09
CA PRO A 404 -10.51 5.58 -28.39
C PRO A 404 -9.97 6.93 -28.86
N GLY A 405 -8.66 7.02 -29.11
CA GLY A 405 -7.98 8.20 -29.64
C GLY A 405 -6.79 7.80 -30.49
N SER A 406 -6.37 8.67 -31.42
CA SER A 406 -5.29 8.39 -32.38
C SER A 406 -4.02 7.88 -31.70
N ALA A 407 -3.35 6.92 -32.33
CA ALA A 407 -2.16 6.25 -31.82
C ALA A 407 -1.11 7.24 -31.24
N ALA A 408 -0.63 6.90 -30.03
CA ALA A 408 0.31 7.64 -29.18
C ALA A 408 -0.24 8.95 -28.55
N ARG A 409 -0.72 8.85 -27.31
CA ARG A 409 -1.03 10.00 -26.45
C ARG A 409 0.24 10.45 -25.69
N PRO A 410 0.39 11.75 -25.38
CA PRO A 410 1.50 12.21 -24.53
C PRO A 410 1.43 11.57 -23.13
N PRO A 411 2.56 11.53 -22.39
CA PRO A 411 2.61 11.19 -20.97
C PRO A 411 1.43 11.79 -20.21
N TRP A 412 0.68 10.94 -19.50
CA TRP A 412 -0.43 11.43 -18.71
C TRP A 412 0.11 11.98 -17.40
N ALA A 413 -0.01 13.30 -17.23
CA ALA A 413 0.35 13.98 -16.00
C ALA A 413 -0.92 14.48 -15.30
N VAL A 414 -1.18 13.97 -14.09
CA VAL A 414 -2.20 14.49 -13.18
C VAL A 414 -1.50 15.19 -12.02
N VAL A 415 -1.62 16.51 -11.99
CA VAL A 415 -1.07 17.43 -10.99
C VAL A 415 -1.88 17.42 -9.69
N GLY A 416 -3.14 16.99 -9.75
CA GLY A 416 -4.04 16.98 -8.62
C GLY A 416 -5.40 16.44 -9.02
N CYS A 417 -6.01 15.59 -8.19
CA CYS A 417 -7.42 15.27 -8.27
C CYS A 417 -8.08 15.46 -6.90
N ILE A 418 -8.85 16.54 -6.76
CA ILE A 418 -9.70 16.73 -5.58
C ILE A 418 -11.04 16.12 -5.90
N VAL A 419 -11.43 15.14 -5.10
CA VAL A 419 -12.76 14.55 -5.20
C VAL A 419 -13.63 15.17 -4.12
N ARG A 420 -14.66 15.90 -4.55
CA ARG A 420 -15.69 16.44 -3.65
C ARG A 420 -16.95 15.61 -3.83
N ALA A 421 -17.46 15.11 -2.71
CA ALA A 421 -18.78 14.50 -2.62
C ALA A 421 -19.72 15.48 -1.94
N ALA A 422 -20.94 15.65 -2.47
CA ALA A 422 -22.00 16.44 -1.84
C ALA A 422 -23.26 15.61 -1.61
#